data_AF-A0A523FZN5-F1
#
_entry.id   AF-A0A523FZN5-F1
#
_cell.length_a   1.000
_cell.length_b   1.000
_cell.length_c   1.000
_cell.angle_alpha   90.00
_cell.angle_beta   90.00
_cell.angle_gamma   90.00
#
_symmetry.space_group_name_H-M   'P 1'
#
loop_
_entity.id
_entity.type
_entity.pdbx_description
1 polymer ?
#
loop_
_entity_poly.entity_id
_entity_poly.type
_entity_poly.pdbx_seq_one_letter_code
_entity_poly.pdbx_strand_id
1 'polypeptide(L)'
;MTDHSILTPALPELPFQEEARLITRVLNFFGTTAPQVIGRAIATRDIFEAVSRLDDAQLSALGIDRTTIAAYAAEKSGLLNL
;
A
#
# COMPACT_ATOMS: atom_id res chain seq x y z
N MET A 1 3.51 41.20 -38.95
CA MET A 1 4.04 40.04 -38.21
C MET A 1 4.52 40.56 -36.86
N THR A 2 3.68 40.50 -35.84
CA THR A 2 4.06 40.85 -34.46
C THR A 2 4.17 39.54 -33.69
N ASP A 3 5.42 39.16 -33.44
CA ASP A 3 5.78 37.99 -32.65
C ASP A 3 5.45 38.29 -31.18
N HIS A 4 4.29 37.80 -30.73
CA HIS A 4 3.90 37.85 -29.32
C HIS A 4 4.47 36.62 -28.59
N SER A 5 5.79 36.47 -28.62
CA SER A 5 6.49 35.58 -27.70
C SER A 5 6.46 36.21 -26.31
N ILE A 6 5.35 36.00 -25.60
CA ILE A 6 5.23 36.31 -24.17
C ILE A 6 6.17 35.35 -23.46
N LEU A 7 7.36 35.85 -23.12
CA LEU A 7 8.24 35.23 -22.14
C LEU A 7 7.45 35.11 -20.85
N THR A 8 6.88 33.94 -20.56
CA THR A 8 6.26 33.66 -19.26
C THR A 8 7.36 33.84 -18.22
N PRO A 9 7.32 34.87 -17.36
CA PRO A 9 8.32 34.99 -16.32
C PRO A 9 8.18 33.75 -15.43
N ALA A 10 9.28 33.01 -15.28
CA ALA A 10 9.34 31.91 -14.33
C ALA A 10 8.88 32.46 -12.97
N LEU A 11 7.74 31.95 -12.48
CA LEU A 11 7.20 32.35 -11.19
C LEU A 11 8.30 32.12 -10.13
N PRO A 12 8.55 33.09 -9.25
CA PRO A 12 9.56 32.94 -8.22
C PRO A 12 9.23 31.73 -7.35
N GLU A 13 10.25 30.94 -7.02
CA GLU A 13 10.09 29.81 -6.10
C GLU A 13 9.51 30.31 -4.78
N LEU A 14 8.44 29.65 -4.34
CA LEU A 14 7.82 29.98 -3.07
C LEU A 14 8.82 29.67 -1.95
N PRO A 15 8.93 30.54 -0.92
CA PRO A 15 9.75 30.22 0.23
C PRO A 15 9.26 28.92 0.86
N PHE A 16 10.20 28.05 1.24
CA PHE A 16 9.96 26.75 1.86
C PHE A 16 9.23 25.70 0.99
N GLN A 17 9.34 25.80 -0.34
CA GLN A 17 8.68 24.86 -1.25
C GLN A 17 9.13 23.40 -1.06
N GLU A 18 10.40 23.17 -0.73
CA GLU A 18 10.93 21.82 -0.48
C GLU A 18 10.38 21.22 0.82
N GLU A 19 10.34 22.02 1.89
CA GLU A 19 9.81 21.65 3.19
C GLU A 19 8.31 21.35 3.11
N ALA A 20 7.55 22.17 2.37
CA ALA A 20 6.13 21.94 2.12
C ALA A 20 5.90 20.63 1.34
N ARG A 21 6.75 20.33 0.34
CA ARG A 21 6.69 19.04 -0.39
C ARG A 21 7.02 17.86 0.53
N LEU A 22 8.03 17.99 1.40
CA LEU A 22 8.41 16.94 2.34
C LEU A 22 7.28 16.66 3.33
N ILE A 23 6.71 17.70 3.96
CA ILE A 23 5.58 17.58 4.88
C ILE A 23 4.38 16.94 4.17
N THR A 24 4.07 17.36 2.94
CA THR A 24 2.98 16.78 2.16
C THR A 24 3.21 15.29 1.87
N ARG A 25 4.44 14.87 1.53
CA ARG A 25 4.77 13.44 1.35
C ARG A 25 4.59 12.65 2.63
N VAL A 26 5.05 13.18 3.77
CA VAL A 26 4.91 12.53 5.08
C VAL A 26 3.43 12.37 5.44
N LEU A 27 2.65 13.44 5.30
CA LEU A 27 1.21 13.42 5.57
C LEU A 27 0.47 12.45 4.64
N ASN A 28 0.80 12.40 3.35
CA ASN A 28 0.21 11.45 2.42
C ASN A 28 0.60 10.01 2.78
N PHE A 29 1.88 9.74 3.07
CA PHE A 29 2.34 8.41 3.44
C PHE A 29 1.62 7.87 4.68
N PHE A 30 1.55 8.66 5.76
CA PHE A 30 0.88 8.25 7.00
C PHE A 30 -0.65 8.35 6.94
N GLY A 31 -1.18 9.22 6.09
CA GLY A 31 -2.62 9.43 5.93
C GLY A 31 -3.30 8.39 5.04
N THR A 32 -2.64 7.94 3.97
CA THR A 32 -3.26 7.03 2.98
C THR A 32 -2.65 5.64 2.97
N THR A 33 -1.33 5.52 3.09
CA THR A 33 -0.64 4.25 2.79
C THR A 33 -0.40 3.42 4.05
N ALA A 34 0.14 4.01 5.11
CA ALA A 34 0.44 3.28 6.35
C ALA A 34 -0.79 2.61 7.00
N PRO A 35 -1.98 3.26 7.09
CA PRO A 35 -3.16 2.64 7.68
C PRO A 35 -3.65 1.43 6.88
N GLN A 36 -3.56 1.50 5.54
CA GLN A 36 -3.98 0.40 4.66
C GLN A 36 -3.04 -0.79 4.78
N VAL A 37 -1.72 -0.57 4.80
CA VAL A 37 -0.72 -1.64 4.95
C VAL A 37 -0.89 -2.34 6.30
N ILE A 38 -1.07 -1.58 7.39
CA ILE A 38 -1.28 -2.15 8.73
C ILE A 38 -2.58 -2.96 8.76
N GLY A 39 -3.67 -2.44 8.19
CA GLY A 39 -4.94 -3.17 8.09
C GLY A 39 -4.80 -4.51 7.35
N ARG A 40 -4.07 -4.51 6.22
CA ARG A 40 -3.79 -5.74 5.46
C ARG A 40 -2.88 -6.72 6.23
N ALA A 41 -1.91 -6.23 6.98
CA ALA A 41 -1.05 -7.08 7.82
C ALA A 41 -1.84 -7.75 8.96
N ILE A 42 -2.74 -7.01 9.62
CA ILE A 42 -3.65 -7.56 10.64
C ILE A 42 -4.56 -8.63 10.01
N ALA A 43 -5.19 -8.32 8.87
CA ALA A 43 -6.04 -9.29 8.16
C ALA A 43 -5.26 -10.55 7.72
N THR A 44 -4.00 -10.39 7.27
CA THR A 44 -3.12 -11.52 6.93
C THR A 44 -2.91 -12.43 8.14
N ARG A 45 -2.61 -11.84 9.30
CA ARG A 45 -2.43 -12.58 10.54
C ARG A 45 -3.70 -13.34 10.91
N ASP A 46 -4.86 -12.67 10.88
CA ASP A 46 -6.13 -13.28 11.27
C ASP A 46 -6.50 -14.46 10.34
N ILE A 47 -6.31 -14.30 9.03
CA ILE A 47 -6.52 -15.37 8.04
C ILE A 47 -5.53 -16.52 8.30
N PHE A 48 -4.25 -16.22 8.51
CA PHE A 48 -3.24 -17.23 8.79
C PHE A 48 -3.58 -18.04 10.04
N GLU A 49 -3.96 -17.39 11.14
CA GLU A 49 -4.35 -18.06 12.38
C GLU A 49 -5.60 -18.92 12.21
N ALA A 50 -6.60 -18.44 11.47
CA ALA A 50 -7.82 -19.19 11.20
C ALA A 50 -7.53 -20.46 10.37
N VAL A 51 -6.77 -20.31 9.28
CA VAL A 51 -6.46 -21.41 8.35
C VAL A 51 -5.48 -22.41 8.98
N SER A 52 -4.52 -21.95 9.79
CA SER A 52 -3.54 -22.83 10.45
C SER A 52 -4.17 -23.80 11.45
N ARG A 53 -5.36 -23.49 11.99
CA ARG A 53 -6.09 -24.36 12.92
C ARG A 53 -6.86 -25.49 12.23
N LEU A 54 -7.01 -25.44 10.90
CA LEU A 54 -7.71 -26.48 10.14
C LEU A 54 -6.86 -27.75 10.05
N ASP A 55 -7.52 -28.90 9.97
CA ASP A 55 -6.84 -30.18 9.71
C ASP A 55 -6.47 -30.34 8.21
N ASP A 56 -5.67 -31.35 7.87
CA ASP A 56 -5.20 -31.53 6.49
C ASP A 56 -6.34 -31.87 5.52
N ALA A 57 -7.43 -32.50 5.99
CA ALA A 57 -8.58 -32.82 5.16
C ALA A 57 -9.37 -31.55 4.80
N GLN A 58 -9.56 -30.64 5.76
CA GLN A 58 -10.17 -29.33 5.58
C GLN A 58 -9.33 -28.43 4.69
N LEU A 59 -8.01 -28.41 4.88
CA LEU A 59 -7.10 -27.65 4.01
C LEU A 59 -7.13 -28.18 2.57
N SER A 60 -7.11 -29.51 2.40
CA SER A 60 -7.20 -30.13 1.08
C SER A 60 -8.53 -29.81 0.37
N ALA A 61 -9.65 -29.79 1.11
CA ALA A 61 -10.95 -29.39 0.57
C ALA A 61 -10.97 -27.92 0.09
N LEU A 62 -10.14 -27.06 0.67
CA LEU A 62 -9.95 -25.67 0.24
C LEU A 62 -8.86 -25.52 -0.84
N GLY A 63 -8.20 -26.60 -1.24
CA GLY A 63 -7.08 -26.57 -2.18
C GLY A 63 -5.83 -25.89 -1.63
N ILE A 64 -5.68 -25.83 -0.30
CA ILE A 64 -4.57 -25.18 0.39
C ILE A 64 -3.60 -26.27 0.88
N ASP A 65 -2.33 -26.17 0.52
CA ASP A 65 -1.30 -27.00 1.14
C ASP A 65 -0.82 -26.36 2.46
N ARG A 66 -0.51 -27.19 3.46
CA ARG A 66 -0.05 -26.76 4.79
C ARG A 66 1.15 -25.83 4.71
N THR A 67 2.07 -26.06 3.77
CA THR A 67 3.26 -25.21 3.58
C THR A 67 2.96 -23.86 2.95
N THR A 68 1.79 -23.72 2.31
CA THR A 68 1.38 -22.53 1.55
C THR A 68 0.43 -21.59 2.28
N ILE A 69 0.05 -21.91 3.52
CA ILE A 69 -0.93 -21.12 4.30
C ILE A 69 -0.52 -19.65 4.44
N ALA A 70 0.77 -19.38 4.64
CA ALA A 70 1.28 -18.00 4.73
C ALA A 70 1.09 -17.22 3.42
N ALA A 71 1.36 -17.86 2.27
CA ALA A 71 1.16 -17.25 0.96
C ALA A 71 -0.32 -17.02 0.68
N TYR A 72 -1.16 -18.02 0.99
CA TYR A 72 -2.62 -17.90 0.87
C TYR A 72 -3.17 -16.72 1.69
N ALA A 73 -2.74 -16.58 2.94
CA ALA A 73 -3.19 -15.49 3.81
C ALA A 73 -2.78 -14.11 3.28
N ALA A 74 -1.54 -13.97 2.77
CA ALA A 74 -1.02 -12.73 2.21
C ALA A 74 -1.70 -12.34 0.88
N GLU A 75 -2.08 -13.32 0.06
CA GLU A 75 -2.85 -13.11 -1.16
C GLU A 75 -4.26 -12.61 -0.84
N LYS A 76 -4.98 -13.31 0.06
CA LYS A 76 -6.37 -12.98 0.39
C LYS A 76 -6.54 -11.67 1.14
N SER A 77 -5.52 -11.23 1.89
CA SER A 77 -5.52 -9.92 2.53
C SER A 77 -5.13 -8.77 1.58
N GLY A 78 -4.68 -9.08 0.36
CA GLY A 78 -4.15 -8.08 -0.58
C GLY A 78 -2.80 -7.49 -0.16
N LEU A 79 -2.08 -8.13 0.76
CA LEU A 79 -0.74 -7.68 1.18
C LEU A 79 0.28 -7.81 0.04
N LEU A 80 0.10 -8.76 -0.87
CA LEU A 80 0.96 -8.96 -2.04
C LEU A 80 0.72 -7.94 -3.17
N ASN A 81 -0.36 -7.14 -3.12
CA ASN A 81 -0.72 -6.14 -4.13
C ASN A 81 -0.28 -4.73 -3.70
N LEU A 82 0.95 -4.60 -3.18
CA LEU A 82 1.55 -3.31 -2.80
C LEU A 82 2.45 -2.76 -3.90
#